data_AF-C5HV95-F1
#
_entry.id   AF-C5HV95-F1
#
_cell.length_a   1.000
_cell.length_b   1.000
_cell.length_c   1.000
_cell.angle_alpha   90.00
_cell.angle_beta   90.00
_cell.angle_gamma   90.00
#
_symmetry.space_group_name_H-M   'P 1'
#
loop_
_entity.id
_entity.type
_entity.pdbx_description
1 polymer ?
#
loop_
_entity_poly.entity_id
_entity_poly.type
_entity_poly.pdbx_seq_one_letter_code
_entity_poly.pdbx_strand_id
1 'polypeptide(L)'
;FVQEFNTLSFCHLNIGIDGISLYFVLLTTFITPLCLLSQWSNVHFNVKYFVISFLVMESFLIAFFVVLDLILFYVFYESVLVPMFLIVGIWGGSASRVRATFLLFLYTLAGSLFMLLAIMVIYYNVGTTDFNVLSLSDFSAGAQKILWLGFFLSFAVKTPLVPFHV
;
A
#
# COMPACT_ATOMS: atom_id res chain seq x y z
N PHE A 1 15.34 -14.36 1.70
CA PHE A 1 15.10 -14.91 3.06
C PHE A 1 13.59 -14.92 3.25
N VAL A 2 12.98 -16.08 3.53
CA VAL A 2 11.51 -16.23 3.66
C VAL A 2 11.25 -16.80 5.05
N GLN A 3 10.37 -16.14 5.81
CA GLN A 3 9.96 -16.56 7.15
C GLN A 3 8.44 -16.73 7.14
N GLU A 4 7.98 -17.95 7.46
CA GLU A 4 6.57 -18.30 7.50
C GLU A 4 6.06 -18.30 8.94
N PHE A 5 4.95 -17.61 9.20
CA PHE A 5 4.25 -17.66 10.47
C PHE A 5 2.92 -18.41 10.31
N ASN A 6 2.92 -19.71 10.61
CA ASN A 6 1.76 -20.60 10.50
C ASN A 6 0.81 -20.55 11.72
N THR A 7 0.88 -19.52 12.56
CA THR A 7 0.12 -19.44 13.81
C THR A 7 -1.32 -18.94 13.63
N LEU A 8 -1.70 -18.46 12.43
CA LEU A 8 -3.05 -17.95 12.15
C LEU A 8 -3.75 -18.86 11.13
N SER A 9 -4.90 -19.41 11.49
CA SER A 9 -5.69 -20.33 10.66
C SER A 9 -6.33 -19.68 9.43
N PHE A 10 -6.32 -18.35 9.34
CA PHE A 10 -6.98 -17.58 8.28
C PHE A 10 -6.01 -16.80 7.39
N CYS A 11 -4.75 -16.63 7.80
CA CYS A 11 -3.73 -15.91 7.03
C CYS A 11 -2.35 -16.52 7.28
N HIS A 12 -1.74 -17.08 6.23
CA HIS A 12 -0.33 -17.44 6.25
C HIS A 12 0.49 -16.15 6.14
N LEU A 13 1.07 -15.71 7.26
CA LEU A 13 1.86 -14.50 7.26
C LEU A 13 3.28 -14.87 6.79
N ASN A 14 3.43 -14.83 5.46
CA ASN A 14 4.69 -15.11 4.77
C ASN A 14 5.39 -13.77 4.48
N ILE A 15 6.57 -13.62 5.06
CA ILE A 15 7.42 -12.43 4.92
C ILE A 15 8.66 -12.85 4.14
N GLY A 16 8.97 -12.15 3.06
CA GLY A 16 10.15 -12.41 2.24
C GLY A 16 10.71 -11.16 1.61
N ILE A 17 12.03 -11.15 1.47
CA ILE A 17 12.76 -10.08 0.77
C ILE A 17 13.40 -10.67 -0.48
N ASP A 18 13.04 -10.09 -1.61
CA ASP A 18 13.56 -10.35 -2.94
C ASP A 18 14.54 -9.22 -3.35
N GLY A 19 15.29 -9.44 -4.43
CA GLY A 19 16.23 -8.44 -4.93
C GLY A 19 15.60 -7.08 -5.24
N ILE A 20 14.34 -7.06 -5.70
CA ILE A 20 13.60 -5.83 -6.01
C ILE A 20 13.07 -5.16 -4.75
N SER A 21 12.46 -5.92 -3.83
CA SER A 21 11.90 -5.33 -2.60
C SER A 21 12.98 -4.75 -1.70
N LEU A 22 14.19 -5.32 -1.70
CA LEU A 22 15.33 -4.78 -0.97
C LEU A 22 15.64 -3.32 -1.35
N TYR A 23 15.63 -2.98 -2.65
CA TYR A 23 15.88 -1.60 -3.09
C TYR A 23 14.81 -0.64 -2.59
N PHE A 24 13.54 -1.04 -2.62
CA PHE A 24 12.45 -0.20 -2.15
C PHE A 24 12.45 -0.04 -0.62
N VAL A 25 12.78 -1.08 0.14
CA VAL A 25 12.92 -0.98 1.60
C VAL A 25 14.08 -0.06 2.00
N LEU A 26 15.21 -0.14 1.29
CA LEU A 26 16.33 0.79 1.52
C LEU A 26 15.94 2.23 1.15
N LEU A 27 15.22 2.40 0.04
CA LEU A 27 14.75 3.71 -0.39
C LEU A 27 13.80 4.33 0.65
N THR A 28 12.82 3.57 1.16
CA THR A 28 11.86 4.08 2.15
C THR A 28 12.56 4.47 3.44
N THR A 29 13.39 3.58 3.99
CA THR A 29 14.14 3.83 5.24
C THR A 29 15.15 4.99 5.13
N PHE A 30 15.62 5.31 3.93
CA PHE A 30 16.50 6.46 3.71
C PHE A 30 15.72 7.78 3.57
N ILE A 31 14.58 7.76 2.87
CA ILE A 31 13.77 8.96 2.62
C ILE A 31 13.03 9.42 3.88
N THR A 32 12.52 8.50 4.70
CA THR A 32 11.74 8.83 5.91
C THR A 32 12.47 9.76 6.90
N PRO A 33 13.74 9.52 7.30
CA PRO A 33 14.45 10.44 8.18
C PRO A 33 14.77 11.76 7.48
N LEU A 34 15.07 11.76 6.18
CA LEU A 34 15.31 12.99 5.40
C LEU A 34 14.05 13.87 5.37
N CYS A 35 12.89 13.27 5.17
CA CYS A 35 11.60 13.97 5.23
C CYS A 35 11.37 14.58 6.61
N LEU A 36 11.61 13.83 7.70
CA LEU A 36 11.48 14.35 9.06
C LEU A 36 12.46 15.51 9.34
N LEU A 37 13.72 15.39 8.91
CA LEU A 37 14.73 16.45 9.04
C LEU A 37 14.34 17.71 8.26
N SER A 38 13.74 17.57 7.08
CA SER A 38 13.28 18.71 6.29
C SER A 38 12.19 19.54 6.99
N GLN A 39 11.45 18.92 7.90
CA GLN A 39 10.34 19.55 8.63
C GLN A 39 10.72 20.05 10.03
N TRP A 40 12.01 19.98 10.40
CA TRP A 40 12.51 20.31 11.73
C TRP A 40 12.07 21.69 12.23
N SER A 41 12.07 22.69 11.34
CA SER A 41 11.70 24.08 11.67
C SER A 41 10.25 24.44 11.36
N ASN A 42 9.49 23.57 10.69
CA ASN A 42 8.16 23.92 10.16
C ASN A 42 7.01 23.41 11.05
N VAL A 43 7.22 22.31 11.78
CA VAL A 43 6.17 21.70 12.61
C VAL A 43 6.32 22.17 14.05
N HIS A 44 5.45 23.09 14.47
CA HIS A 44 5.46 23.63 15.84
C HIS A 44 4.34 23.07 16.73
N PHE A 45 3.31 22.46 16.14
CA PHE A 45 2.15 21.94 16.88
C PHE A 45 2.14 20.41 16.88
N ASN A 46 1.97 19.81 18.07
CA ASN A 46 1.79 18.36 18.25
C ASN A 46 2.85 17.50 17.54
N VAL A 47 4.12 17.92 17.59
CA VAL A 47 5.27 17.27 16.93
C VAL A 47 5.35 15.76 17.24
N LYS A 48 5.04 15.35 18.48
CA LYS A 48 5.03 13.94 18.87
C LYS A 48 4.09 13.09 18.00
N TYR A 49 2.87 13.57 17.77
CA TYR A 49 1.89 12.84 16.95
C TYR A 49 2.24 12.86 15.47
N PHE A 50 2.87 13.94 14.99
CA PHE A 50 3.40 14.01 13.62
C PHE A 50 4.48 12.95 13.37
N VAL A 51 5.47 12.85 14.26
CA VAL A 51 6.55 11.86 14.14
C VAL A 51 6.01 10.43 14.26
N ILE A 52 5.10 10.17 15.20
CA ILE A 52 4.44 8.85 15.32
C ILE A 52 3.72 8.48 14.02
N SER A 53 2.96 9.42 13.43
CA SER A 53 2.23 9.16 12.19
C SER A 53 3.18 8.84 11.03
N PHE A 54 4.32 9.53 10.93
CA PHE A 54 5.36 9.26 9.94
C PHE A 54 6.01 7.88 10.14
N LEU A 55 6.36 7.50 11.37
CA LEU A 55 6.95 6.19 11.66
C LEU A 55 5.96 5.04 11.43
N VAL A 56 4.67 5.25 11.75
CA VAL A 56 3.62 4.28 11.43
C VAL A 56 3.45 4.14 9.92
N MET A 57 3.42 5.24 9.18
CA MET A 57 3.37 5.23 7.71
C MET A 57 4.57 4.46 7.12
N GLU A 58 5.77 4.71 7.62
CA GLU A 58 6.99 4.00 7.23
C GLU A 58 6.87 2.50 7.48
N SER A 59 6.38 2.09 8.66
CA SER A 59 6.21 0.68 8.99
C SER A 59 5.26 -0.05 8.02
N PHE A 60 4.17 0.60 7.60
CA PHE A 60 3.25 0.05 6.61
C PHE A 60 3.86 -0.02 5.22
N LEU A 61 4.65 0.99 4.81
CA LEU A 61 5.36 0.97 3.54
C LEU A 61 6.41 -0.14 3.49
N ILE A 62 7.14 -0.38 4.57
CA ILE A 62 8.09 -1.48 4.66
C ILE A 62 7.33 -2.82 4.63
N ALA A 63 6.28 -2.98 5.42
CA ALA A 63 5.49 -4.21 5.43
C ALA A 63 4.93 -4.55 4.04
N PHE A 64 4.42 -3.54 3.32
CA PHE A 64 3.94 -3.67 1.94
C PHE A 64 4.97 -4.31 0.99
N PHE A 65 6.26 -3.96 1.10
CA PHE A 65 7.30 -4.50 0.22
C PHE A 65 7.79 -5.91 0.60
N VAL A 66 7.55 -6.35 1.83
CA VAL A 66 8.11 -7.61 2.35
C VAL A 66 7.07 -8.74 2.39
N VAL A 67 5.79 -8.43 2.26
CA VAL A 67 4.72 -9.43 2.35
C VAL A 67 4.63 -10.27 1.07
N LEU A 68 4.49 -11.58 1.25
CA LEU A 68 4.40 -12.58 0.17
C LEU A 68 2.98 -13.12 -0.08
N ASP A 69 1.96 -12.49 0.50
CA ASP A 69 0.55 -12.84 0.31
C ASP A 69 -0.22 -11.64 -0.30
N LEU A 70 -1.06 -11.90 -1.30
CA LEU A 70 -1.80 -10.86 -2.03
C LEU A 70 -2.83 -10.11 -1.16
N ILE A 71 -3.49 -10.79 -0.22
CA ILE A 71 -4.47 -10.14 0.67
C ILE A 71 -3.74 -9.25 1.65
N LEU A 72 -2.68 -9.76 2.29
CA LEU A 72 -1.87 -8.96 3.20
C LEU A 72 -1.22 -7.77 2.47
N PHE A 73 -0.75 -7.97 1.24
CA PHE A 73 -0.26 -6.89 0.38
C PHE A 73 -1.32 -5.79 0.20
N TYR A 74 -2.57 -6.16 -0.11
CA TYR A 74 -3.67 -5.21 -0.24
C TYR A 74 -3.97 -4.48 1.08
N VAL A 75 -3.99 -5.20 2.20
CA VAL A 75 -4.23 -4.60 3.52
C VAL A 75 -3.16 -3.55 3.84
N PHE A 76 -1.88 -3.86 3.64
CA PHE A 76 -0.81 -2.88 3.85
C PHE A 76 -0.88 -1.73 2.86
N TYR A 77 -1.17 -2.02 1.58
CA TYR A 77 -1.33 -1.01 0.53
C TYR A 77 -2.40 0.04 0.88
N GLU A 78 -3.53 -0.37 1.45
CA GLU A 78 -4.59 0.54 1.89
C GLU A 78 -4.29 1.18 3.25
N SER A 79 -3.62 0.47 4.16
CA SER A 79 -3.32 0.98 5.51
C SER A 79 -2.46 2.26 5.50
N VAL A 80 -1.60 2.44 4.49
CA VAL A 80 -0.78 3.65 4.29
C VAL A 80 -1.65 4.91 4.14
N LEU A 81 -2.88 4.77 3.61
CA LEU A 81 -3.79 5.90 3.43
C LEU A 81 -4.22 6.51 4.76
N VAL A 82 -4.30 5.74 5.84
CA VAL A 82 -4.77 6.22 7.15
C VAL A 82 -3.78 7.22 7.78
N PRO A 83 -2.47 6.90 7.94
CA PRO A 83 -1.49 7.89 8.38
C PRO A 83 -1.39 9.09 7.43
N MET A 84 -1.45 8.86 6.11
CA MET A 84 -1.38 9.93 5.12
C MET A 84 -2.56 10.91 5.28
N PHE A 85 -3.77 10.40 5.49
CA PHE A 85 -4.96 11.20 5.78
C PHE A 85 -4.76 12.08 7.01
N LEU A 86 -4.19 11.55 8.10
CA LEU A 86 -3.91 12.32 9.32
C LEU A 86 -2.87 13.42 9.08
N ILE A 87 -1.78 13.08 8.38
CA ILE A 87 -0.68 14.01 8.10
C ILE A 87 -1.18 15.21 7.28
N VAL A 88 -1.87 14.96 6.17
CA VAL A 88 -2.38 16.03 5.29
C VAL A 88 -3.52 16.80 5.95
N GLY A 89 -4.41 16.13 6.68
CA GLY A 89 -5.58 16.75 7.30
C GLY A 89 -5.23 17.70 8.45
N ILE A 90 -4.29 17.33 9.32
CA ILE A 90 -3.93 18.09 10.52
C ILE A 90 -2.78 19.06 10.25
N TRP A 91 -1.71 18.60 9.58
CA TRP A 91 -0.48 19.37 9.36
C TRP A 91 -0.36 19.94 7.94
N GLY A 92 -1.34 19.71 7.05
CA GLY A 92 -1.37 20.35 5.74
C GLY A 92 -1.45 21.88 5.86
N GLY A 93 -0.67 22.61 5.07
CA GLY A 93 -0.57 24.07 5.12
C GLY A 93 -1.70 24.84 4.40
N SER A 94 -2.46 24.18 3.54
CA SER A 94 -3.51 24.83 2.74
C SER A 94 -4.83 25.00 3.51
N ALA A 95 -5.54 26.11 3.26
CA ALA A 95 -6.90 26.31 3.75
C ALA A 95 -7.88 25.22 3.25
N SER A 96 -7.61 24.63 2.09
CA SER A 96 -8.40 23.54 1.49
C SER A 96 -7.94 22.14 1.89
N ARG A 97 -7.06 22.01 2.91
CA ARG A 97 -6.50 20.71 3.34
C ARG A 97 -7.53 19.64 3.63
N VAL A 98 -8.66 19.99 4.25
CA VAL A 98 -9.72 19.04 4.56
C VAL A 98 -10.27 18.43 3.27
N ARG A 99 -10.64 19.27 2.30
CA ARG A 99 -11.11 18.82 0.98
C ARG A 99 -10.05 17.98 0.26
N ALA A 100 -8.79 18.43 0.26
CA ALA A 100 -7.69 17.71 -0.39
C ALA A 100 -7.46 16.33 0.24
N THR A 101 -7.55 16.24 1.56
CA THR A 101 -7.37 14.98 2.30
C THR A 101 -8.49 13.99 1.99
N PHE A 102 -9.75 14.45 2.00
CA PHE A 102 -10.89 13.61 1.62
C PHE A 102 -10.83 13.18 0.16
N LEU A 103 -10.43 14.08 -0.74
CA LEU A 103 -10.29 13.77 -2.15
C LEU A 103 -9.19 12.72 -2.36
N LEU A 104 -8.02 12.90 -1.77
CA LEU A 104 -6.94 11.92 -1.82
C LEU A 104 -7.41 10.55 -1.33
N PHE A 105 -8.05 10.48 -0.16
CA PHE A 105 -8.50 9.22 0.43
C PHE A 105 -9.59 8.53 -0.39
N LEU A 106 -10.66 9.24 -0.74
CA LEU A 106 -11.78 8.65 -1.48
C LEU A 106 -11.36 8.25 -2.90
N TYR A 107 -10.49 9.03 -3.53
CA TYR A 107 -10.01 8.74 -4.86
C TYR A 107 -9.17 7.47 -4.89
N THR A 108 -8.18 7.36 -4.00
CA THR A 108 -7.34 6.16 -3.91
C THR A 108 -8.13 4.92 -3.47
N LEU A 109 -9.07 5.09 -2.54
CA LEU A 109 -9.93 4.00 -2.06
C LEU A 109 -10.88 3.50 -3.16
N ALA A 110 -11.44 4.39 -3.97
CA ALA A 110 -12.27 3.99 -5.10
C ALA A 110 -11.48 3.16 -6.12
N GLY A 111 -10.22 3.52 -6.39
CA GLY A 111 -9.33 2.76 -7.27
C GLY A 111 -8.94 1.39 -6.70
N SER A 112 -8.67 1.30 -5.40
CA SER A 112 -8.25 0.06 -4.75
C SER A 112 -9.32 -1.01 -4.67
N LEU A 113 -10.61 -0.64 -4.63
CA LEU A 113 -11.71 -1.60 -4.65
C LEU A 113 -11.69 -2.54 -5.88
N PHE A 114 -11.24 -2.06 -7.04
CA PHE A 114 -11.09 -2.91 -8.23
C PHE A 114 -10.03 -3.99 -8.05
N MET A 115 -8.94 -3.65 -7.35
CA MET A 115 -7.90 -4.62 -7.00
C MET A 115 -8.42 -5.64 -5.98
N LEU A 116 -9.21 -5.22 -4.99
CA LEU A 116 -9.84 -6.15 -4.05
C LEU A 116 -10.71 -7.19 -4.77
N LEU A 117 -11.53 -6.75 -5.73
CA LEU A 117 -12.35 -7.64 -6.55
C LEU A 117 -11.49 -8.63 -7.34
N ALA A 118 -10.38 -8.18 -7.92
CA ALA A 118 -9.45 -9.06 -8.63
C ALA A 118 -8.83 -10.12 -7.69
N ILE A 119 -8.42 -9.74 -6.47
CA ILE A 119 -7.89 -10.68 -5.47
C ILE A 119 -8.95 -11.70 -5.06
N MET A 120 -10.20 -11.29 -4.88
CA MET A 120 -11.30 -12.22 -4.56
C MET A 120 -11.52 -13.26 -5.65
N VAL A 121 -11.46 -12.86 -6.93
CA VAL A 121 -11.56 -13.79 -8.06
C VAL A 121 -10.37 -14.76 -8.10
N ILE A 122 -9.17 -14.27 -7.83
CA ILE A 122 -7.96 -15.10 -7.74
C ILE A 122 -8.12 -16.15 -6.63
N TYR A 123 -8.54 -15.71 -5.44
CA TYR A 123 -8.76 -16.60 -4.30
C TYR A 123 -9.83 -17.66 -4.59
N TYR A 124 -10.92 -17.28 -5.25
CA TYR A 124 -11.97 -18.23 -5.64
C TYR A 124 -11.47 -19.30 -6.63
N ASN A 125 -10.57 -18.94 -7.54
CA ASN A 125 -10.06 -19.87 -8.56
C ASN A 125 -8.93 -20.78 -8.06
N VAL A 126 -8.00 -20.24 -7.27
CA VAL A 126 -6.77 -20.95 -6.84
C VAL A 126 -6.90 -21.50 -5.42
N GLY A 127 -7.74 -20.92 -4.57
CA GLY A 127 -7.94 -21.30 -3.17
C GLY A 127 -6.87 -20.76 -2.22
N THR A 128 -5.88 -20.02 -2.71
CA THR A 128 -4.81 -19.38 -1.93
C THR A 128 -4.44 -18.03 -2.56
N THR A 129 -3.86 -17.15 -1.74
CA THR A 129 -3.35 -15.83 -2.10
C THR A 129 -1.83 -15.70 -1.97
N ASP A 130 -1.13 -16.81 -1.75
CA ASP A 130 0.34 -16.86 -1.69
C ASP A 130 0.97 -16.63 -3.06
N PHE A 131 1.89 -15.66 -3.18
CA PHE A 131 2.54 -15.33 -4.45
C PHE A 131 3.27 -16.54 -5.07
N ASN A 132 3.89 -17.39 -4.25
CA ASN A 132 4.61 -18.57 -4.71
C ASN A 132 3.67 -19.56 -5.41
N VAL A 133 2.50 -19.82 -4.83
CA VAL A 133 1.53 -20.76 -5.41
C VAL A 133 0.88 -20.14 -6.65
N LEU A 134 0.57 -18.84 -6.59
CA LEU A 134 -0.01 -18.10 -7.70
C LEU A 134 0.90 -18.09 -8.94
N SER A 135 2.21 -18.01 -8.75
CA SER A 135 3.18 -18.04 -9.86
C SER A 135 3.17 -19.34 -10.65
N LEU A 136 2.67 -20.42 -10.05
CA LEU A 136 2.57 -21.76 -10.65
C LEU A 136 1.16 -22.05 -11.17
N SER A 137 0.19 -21.16 -10.93
CA SER A 137 -1.20 -21.35 -11.32
C SER A 137 -1.48 -20.80 -12.72
N ASP A 138 -2.16 -21.60 -13.54
CA ASP A 138 -2.55 -21.21 -14.89
C ASP A 138 -3.95 -20.56 -14.89
N PHE A 139 -4.03 -19.38 -15.49
CA PHE A 139 -5.29 -18.67 -15.70
C PHE A 139 -5.64 -18.65 -17.19
N SER A 140 -6.93 -18.71 -17.53
CA SER A 140 -7.35 -18.50 -18.91
C SER A 140 -6.98 -17.09 -19.39
N ALA A 141 -6.61 -16.94 -20.66
CA ALA A 141 -6.20 -15.64 -21.22
C ALA A 141 -7.28 -14.54 -21.08
N GLY A 142 -8.56 -14.93 -21.06
CA GLY A 142 -9.66 -14.01 -20.79
C GLY A 142 -9.68 -13.50 -19.35
N ALA A 143 -9.51 -14.41 -18.38
CA ALA A 143 -9.43 -14.05 -16.96
C ALA A 143 -8.21 -13.19 -16.65
N GLN A 144 -7.04 -13.52 -17.23
CA GLN A 144 -5.81 -12.73 -17.05
C GLN A 144 -5.98 -11.26 -17.45
N LYS A 145 -6.66 -10.98 -18.58
CA LYS A 145 -6.93 -9.60 -19.03
C LYS A 145 -7.79 -8.83 -18.05
N ILE A 146 -8.83 -9.47 -17.50
CA ILE A 146 -9.75 -8.83 -16.55
C ILE A 146 -9.05 -8.58 -15.22
N LEU A 147 -8.31 -9.57 -14.71
CA LEU A 147 -7.52 -9.42 -13.48
C LEU A 147 -6.49 -8.31 -13.65
N TRP A 148 -5.74 -8.31 -14.76
CA TRP A 148 -4.78 -7.26 -15.07
C TRP A 148 -5.42 -5.87 -15.08
N LEU A 149 -6.61 -5.71 -15.67
CA LEU A 149 -7.34 -4.43 -15.66
C LEU A 149 -7.69 -3.97 -14.24
N GLY A 150 -8.09 -4.89 -13.36
CA GLY A 150 -8.40 -4.57 -11.96
C GLY A 150 -7.18 -4.03 -11.20
N PHE A 151 -6.03 -4.68 -11.34
CA PHE A 151 -4.77 -4.21 -10.75
C PHE A 151 -4.29 -2.91 -11.41
N PHE A 152 -4.36 -2.83 -12.73
CA PHE A 152 -3.94 -1.66 -13.49
C PHE A 152 -4.71 -0.41 -13.07
N LEU A 153 -6.04 -0.49 -12.92
CA LEU A 153 -6.86 0.63 -12.47
C LEU A 153 -6.47 1.10 -11.07
N SER A 154 -6.25 0.19 -10.13
CA SER A 154 -5.83 0.55 -8.77
C SER A 154 -4.48 1.27 -8.76
N PHE A 155 -3.50 0.77 -9.51
CA PHE A 155 -2.20 1.41 -9.60
C PHE A 155 -2.26 2.74 -10.37
N ALA A 156 -3.04 2.83 -11.46
CA ALA A 156 -3.18 4.04 -12.26
C ALA A 156 -3.75 5.22 -11.47
N VAL A 157 -4.67 4.94 -10.55
CA VAL A 157 -5.25 5.93 -9.64
C VAL A 157 -4.21 6.43 -8.62
N LYS A 158 -3.30 5.56 -8.15
CA LYS A 158 -2.29 5.90 -7.14
C LYS A 158 -1.01 6.50 -7.74
N THR A 159 -0.69 6.23 -9.01
CA THR A 159 0.45 6.78 -9.79
C THR A 159 0.05 7.96 -10.69
N PRO A 160 -0.96 8.73 -10.28
CA PRO A 160 -1.86 9.56 -11.11
C PRO A 160 -1.58 9.55 -12.63
N LEU A 161 -1.92 8.44 -13.30
CA LEU A 161 -1.83 8.34 -14.76
C LEU A 161 -2.96 9.12 -15.42
N VAL A 162 -2.78 9.64 -16.63
CA VAL A 162 -3.89 10.23 -17.42
C VAL A 162 -4.90 9.12 -17.75
N PRO A 163 -6.22 9.27 -17.51
CA PRO A 163 -7.00 10.47 -17.11
C PRO A 163 -7.23 10.66 -15.59
N PHE A 164 -6.62 9.83 -14.75
CA PHE A 164 -6.80 9.74 -13.30
C PHE A 164 -5.94 10.70 -12.44
N HIS A 165 -5.67 11.93 -12.91
CA HIS A 165 -4.75 12.89 -12.26
C HIS A 165 -5.47 14.09 -11.60
N VAL A 166 -6.77 13.96 -11.33
CA VAL A 166 -7.67 15.06 -10.91
C VAL A 166 -7.48 15.45 -9.44
#